data_AF-D8M9S7-F1
#
_entry.id   AF-D8M9S7-F1
#
_cell.length_a   1.000
_cell.length_b   1.000
_cell.length_c   1.000
_cell.angle_alpha   90.00
_cell.angle_beta   90.00
_cell.angle_gamma   90.00
#
_symmetry.space_group_name_H-M   'P 1'
#
loop_
_entity.id
_entity.type
_entity.pdbx_description
1 polymer ?
#
loop_
_entity_poly.entity_id
_entity_poly.type
_entity_poly.pdbx_seq_one_letter_code
_entity_poly.pdbx_strand_id
1 'polypeptide(L)'
;MTATRLKENNEKMISLLKTGAATALSKIDDDVTHIICNSADFSIAQKSVSDSAFCSFVTPKWVFISYSLHYCLPVRSYSADSFSFFSGFVFYFHNISIPLNQVYLPLCIHRGGQVITSVMSQCTHIIVFNHTRPLNLPPEITTFPQIHVVSELWLESCLRSKSLVDDTPYLLQPVNTEDVPVSFQLQTTRYIFEWENDIRASVDNLFDGCTSDYSTAFSVFSLIVLLIDRTQEQFFLTCSVEKMGGRVLPFVQTLEHTLEIYTQQSSPNALTHIICPYLRSGQRRRLQRCLGSYPAQILSSNWLYSCIDQYTCLSTSQLNPWDTQLFAPAVDAAIPEMRECVISVTGFTAETTPTREQVKSAIDTIGACYMGPLCKDHTTHLVRKEEK
;
A
#
# COMPACT_ATOMS: atom_id res chain seq x y z
N MET A 1 -8.15 0.16 -29.97
CA MET A 1 -7.76 1.49 -30.52
C MET A 1 -6.96 2.21 -29.44
N THR A 2 -5.93 2.97 -29.83
CA THR A 2 -4.86 3.52 -28.95
C THR A 2 -4.12 2.45 -28.11
N ALA A 3 -3.44 1.55 -28.82
CA ALA A 3 -2.58 0.48 -28.30
C ALA A 3 -1.15 0.54 -28.88
N THR A 4 -0.71 1.71 -29.39
CA THR A 4 0.51 1.84 -30.20
C THR A 4 1.79 2.08 -29.38
N ARG A 5 1.75 2.80 -28.24
CA ARG A 5 2.97 3.07 -27.44
C ARG A 5 3.47 1.90 -26.59
N LEU A 6 2.63 0.91 -26.29
CA LEU A 6 3.05 -0.29 -25.53
C LEU A 6 3.66 -1.36 -26.42
N LYS A 7 3.29 -1.43 -27.72
CA LYS A 7 3.84 -2.46 -28.63
C LYS A 7 5.35 -2.33 -28.84
N GLU A 8 5.87 -1.12 -28.99
CA GLU A 8 7.32 -0.90 -29.17
C GLU A 8 8.13 -1.14 -27.88
N ASN A 9 7.51 -0.97 -26.70
CA ASN A 9 8.18 -1.15 -25.42
C ASN A 9 7.98 -2.53 -24.78
N ASN A 10 7.12 -3.39 -25.34
CA ASN A 10 6.79 -4.68 -24.74
C ASN A 10 8.00 -5.63 -24.71
N GLU A 11 8.75 -5.72 -25.82
CA GLU A 11 9.94 -6.57 -25.89
C GLU A 11 11.05 -6.09 -24.93
N LYS A 12 11.28 -4.78 -24.87
CA LYS A 12 12.21 -4.17 -23.91
C LYS A 12 11.76 -4.47 -22.48
N MET A 13 10.49 -4.31 -22.16
CA MET A 13 9.94 -4.57 -20.82
C MET A 13 10.07 -6.04 -20.42
N ILE A 14 9.75 -6.97 -21.33
CA ILE A 14 9.94 -8.41 -21.12
C ILE A 14 11.42 -8.73 -20.88
N SER A 15 12.32 -8.09 -21.63
CA SER A 15 13.77 -8.24 -21.42
C SER A 15 14.18 -7.76 -20.02
N LEU A 16 13.72 -6.58 -19.59
CA LEU A 16 14.04 -6.04 -18.26
C LEU A 16 13.54 -6.95 -17.13
N LEU A 17 12.31 -7.45 -17.28
CA LEU A 17 11.70 -8.39 -16.33
C LEU A 17 12.50 -9.69 -16.24
N LYS A 18 12.90 -10.27 -17.38
CA LYS A 18 13.73 -11.49 -17.40
C LYS A 18 15.09 -11.28 -16.75
N THR A 19 15.73 -10.11 -16.94
CA THR A 19 16.97 -9.76 -16.24
C THR A 19 16.78 -9.72 -14.73
N GLY A 20 15.60 -9.29 -14.26
CA GLY A 20 15.19 -9.34 -12.85
C GLY A 20 14.67 -10.70 -12.37
N ALA A 21 14.93 -11.78 -13.11
CA ALA A 21 14.44 -13.14 -12.84
C ALA A 21 12.91 -13.31 -12.81
N ALA A 22 12.15 -12.36 -13.36
CA ALA A 22 10.70 -12.50 -13.50
C ALA A 22 10.34 -13.43 -14.67
N THR A 23 9.28 -14.21 -14.46
CA THR A 23 8.74 -15.11 -15.48
C THR A 23 7.58 -14.42 -16.21
N ALA A 24 7.78 -14.09 -17.49
CA ALA A 24 6.71 -13.55 -18.32
C ALA A 24 5.76 -14.67 -18.78
N LEU A 25 4.48 -14.54 -18.45
CA LEU A 25 3.45 -15.51 -18.85
C LEU A 25 2.83 -15.13 -20.21
N SER A 26 2.63 -16.12 -21.07
CA SER A 26 1.99 -15.92 -22.38
C SER A 26 0.46 -15.87 -22.30
N LYS A 27 -0.11 -16.42 -21.23
CA LYS A 27 -1.52 -16.39 -20.88
C LYS A 27 -1.63 -16.09 -19.39
N ILE A 28 -2.67 -15.36 -19.01
CA ILE A 28 -2.96 -15.07 -17.60
C ILE A 28 -3.52 -16.35 -16.97
N ASP A 29 -2.87 -16.83 -15.93
CA ASP A 29 -3.31 -17.95 -15.09
C ASP A 29 -3.52 -17.48 -13.63
N ASP A 30 -3.80 -18.43 -12.74
CA ASP A 30 -4.06 -18.15 -11.32
C ASP A 30 -2.78 -17.84 -10.52
N ASP A 31 -1.59 -18.10 -11.07
CA ASP A 31 -0.29 -17.87 -10.42
C ASP A 31 0.37 -16.55 -10.85
N VAL A 32 -0.29 -15.79 -11.73
CA VAL A 32 0.12 -14.43 -12.07
C VAL A 32 0.19 -13.56 -10.81
N THR A 33 1.33 -12.91 -10.58
CA THR A 33 1.54 -12.03 -9.42
C THR A 33 1.32 -10.55 -9.75
N HIS A 34 1.69 -10.14 -10.97
CA HIS A 34 1.62 -8.76 -11.42
C HIS A 34 1.09 -8.67 -12.84
N ILE A 35 0.21 -7.71 -13.07
CA ILE A 35 -0.36 -7.39 -14.37
C ILE A 35 0.03 -5.96 -14.72
N ILE A 36 0.85 -5.84 -15.76
CA ILE A 36 1.40 -4.56 -16.18
C ILE A 36 0.50 -4.00 -17.28
N CYS A 37 -0.19 -2.89 -17.00
CA CYS A 37 -1.07 -2.24 -17.97
C CYS A 37 -1.16 -0.74 -17.72
N ASN A 38 -1.54 0.02 -18.75
CA ASN A 38 -1.88 1.44 -18.56
C ASN A 38 -3.28 1.58 -17.97
N SER A 39 -3.55 2.73 -17.34
CA SER A 39 -4.86 2.98 -16.72
C SER A 39 -6.03 2.93 -17.69
N ALA A 40 -5.80 3.26 -18.98
CA ALA A 40 -6.82 3.13 -20.02
C ALA A 40 -7.21 1.67 -20.31
N ASP A 41 -6.31 0.72 -20.08
CA ASP A 41 -6.51 -0.72 -20.33
C ASP A 41 -6.90 -1.48 -19.07
N PHE A 42 -6.87 -0.84 -17.89
CA PHE A 42 -7.11 -1.46 -16.58
C PHE A 42 -8.42 -2.23 -16.52
N SER A 43 -9.54 -1.65 -16.97
CA SER A 43 -10.85 -2.31 -16.93
C SER A 43 -10.93 -3.56 -17.81
N ILE A 44 -10.13 -3.62 -18.88
CA ILE A 44 -10.05 -4.80 -19.75
C ILE A 44 -9.17 -5.86 -19.10
N ALA A 45 -8.00 -5.46 -18.61
CA ALA A 45 -7.07 -6.33 -17.90
C ALA A 45 -7.74 -6.98 -16.67
N GLN A 46 -8.46 -6.19 -15.86
CA GLN A 46 -9.16 -6.67 -14.67
C GLN A 46 -10.18 -7.77 -14.99
N LYS A 47 -10.92 -7.66 -16.11
CA LYS A 47 -11.91 -8.67 -16.53
C LYS A 47 -11.27 -9.95 -17.08
N SER A 48 -10.03 -9.87 -17.56
CA SER A 48 -9.31 -11.02 -18.11
C SER A 48 -8.71 -11.96 -17.05
N VAL A 49 -8.74 -11.53 -15.79
CA VAL A 49 -8.11 -12.21 -14.67
C VAL A 49 -9.15 -12.98 -13.89
N SER A 50 -8.82 -14.23 -13.57
CA SER A 50 -9.67 -15.04 -12.72
C SER A 50 -9.74 -14.47 -11.30
N ASP A 51 -10.90 -14.61 -10.68
CA ASP A 51 -11.12 -14.23 -9.28
C ASP A 51 -10.34 -15.12 -8.28
N SER A 52 -9.66 -16.17 -8.75
CA SER A 52 -8.75 -17.03 -7.99
C SER A 52 -7.30 -16.58 -7.99
N ALA A 53 -6.93 -15.63 -8.86
CA ALA A 53 -5.58 -15.09 -8.92
C ALA A 53 -5.34 -14.11 -7.77
N PHE A 54 -4.17 -14.21 -7.16
CA PHE A 54 -3.70 -13.25 -6.17
C PHE A 54 -2.69 -12.31 -6.86
N CYS A 55 -3.20 -11.25 -7.50
CA CYS A 55 -2.37 -10.40 -8.34
C CYS A 55 -2.61 -8.90 -8.15
N SER A 56 -1.59 -8.11 -8.45
CA SER A 56 -1.65 -6.65 -8.49
C SER A 56 -1.72 -6.11 -9.92
N PHE A 57 -2.30 -4.92 -10.08
CA PHE A 57 -2.30 -4.19 -11.35
C PHE A 57 -1.40 -2.96 -11.26
N VAL A 58 -0.31 -2.95 -12.04
CA VAL A 58 0.71 -1.89 -11.99
C VAL A 58 0.88 -1.22 -13.34
N THR A 59 1.27 0.05 -13.32
CA THR A 59 1.68 0.77 -14.52
C THR A 59 3.07 0.35 -14.98
N PRO A 60 3.42 0.50 -16.28
CA PRO A 60 4.78 0.22 -16.76
C PRO A 60 5.88 1.01 -16.04
N LYS A 61 5.56 2.17 -15.46
CA LYS A 61 6.50 2.97 -14.66
C LYS A 61 7.10 2.15 -13.51
N TRP A 62 6.30 1.30 -12.88
CA TRP A 62 6.75 0.41 -11.81
C TRP A 62 7.94 -0.45 -12.26
N VAL A 63 7.83 -1.08 -13.43
CA VAL A 63 8.91 -1.93 -13.99
C VAL A 63 10.18 -1.13 -14.25
N PHE A 64 10.06 -0.01 -14.96
CA PHE A 64 11.22 0.77 -15.37
C PHE A 64 11.96 1.37 -14.17
N ILE A 65 11.23 1.96 -13.23
CA ILE A 65 11.84 2.60 -12.05
C ILE A 65 12.39 1.52 -11.12
N SER A 66 11.68 0.40 -10.91
CA SER A 66 12.21 -0.72 -10.13
C SER A 66 13.50 -1.29 -10.70
N TYR A 67 13.57 -1.42 -12.03
CA TYR A 67 14.78 -1.86 -12.70
C TYR A 67 15.94 -0.86 -12.50
N SER A 68 15.69 0.43 -12.70
CA SER A 68 16.70 1.48 -12.52
C SER A 68 17.19 1.59 -11.07
N LEU A 69 16.33 1.33 -10.09
CA LEU A 69 16.68 1.33 -8.67
C LEU A 69 17.24 -0.01 -8.18
N HIS A 70 17.24 -1.04 -9.02
CA HIS A 70 17.56 -2.42 -8.64
C HIS A 70 16.73 -2.92 -7.44
N TYR A 71 15.49 -2.46 -7.30
CA TYR A 71 14.61 -2.74 -6.16
C TYR A 71 13.12 -2.73 -6.54
N CYS A 72 12.32 -3.62 -5.94
CA CYS A 72 10.90 -3.77 -6.21
C CYS A 72 10.06 -2.69 -5.49
N LEU A 73 9.45 -1.78 -6.25
CA LEU A 73 8.74 -0.63 -5.68
C LEU A 73 7.40 -1.04 -5.05
N PRO A 74 6.87 -0.26 -4.09
CA PRO A 74 5.53 -0.49 -3.55
C PRO A 74 4.48 -0.44 -4.66
N VAL A 75 3.71 -1.51 -4.83
CA VAL A 75 2.75 -1.66 -5.93
C VAL A 75 1.64 -0.61 -5.87
N ARG A 76 1.09 -0.34 -4.67
CA ARG A 76 -0.03 0.61 -4.49
C ARG A 76 0.26 1.99 -5.08
N SER A 77 1.50 2.47 -4.91
CA SER A 77 1.95 3.76 -5.41
C SER A 77 2.11 3.81 -6.93
N TYR A 78 2.03 2.68 -7.62
CA TYR A 78 2.13 2.57 -9.07
C TYR A 78 0.94 1.80 -9.67
N SER A 79 -0.20 1.81 -8.98
CA SER A 79 -1.44 1.16 -9.41
C SER A 79 -1.85 1.59 -10.83
N ALA A 80 -2.31 0.64 -11.65
CA ALA A 80 -2.91 0.94 -12.94
C ALA A 80 -4.36 1.43 -12.83
N ASP A 81 -5.00 1.30 -11.66
CA ASP A 81 -6.38 1.76 -11.47
C ASP A 81 -6.47 3.27 -11.72
N SER A 82 -7.43 3.70 -12.55
CA SER A 82 -7.66 5.11 -12.85
C SER A 82 -8.10 5.92 -11.63
N PHE A 83 -8.64 5.26 -10.59
CA PHE A 83 -8.91 5.88 -9.30
C PHE A 83 -7.63 6.44 -8.64
N SER A 84 -6.50 5.76 -8.86
CA SER A 84 -5.19 6.14 -8.35
C SER A 84 -4.49 7.12 -9.30
N PHE A 85 -5.11 8.26 -9.59
CA PHE A 85 -4.56 9.21 -10.56
C PHE A 85 -3.23 9.85 -10.10
N PHE A 86 -2.87 9.80 -8.82
CA PHE A 86 -1.51 10.16 -8.36
C PHE A 86 -0.52 8.98 -8.41
N SER A 87 -0.85 7.89 -9.08
CA SER A 87 0.04 6.74 -9.31
C SER A 87 1.36 7.18 -9.95
N GLY A 88 2.45 6.89 -9.25
CA GLY A 88 3.82 7.23 -9.59
C GLY A 88 4.25 8.65 -9.19
N PHE A 89 3.40 9.41 -8.50
CA PHE A 89 3.75 10.73 -7.98
C PHE A 89 4.29 10.62 -6.55
N VAL A 90 5.37 11.35 -6.32
CA VAL A 90 5.99 11.54 -5.01
C VAL A 90 5.94 13.03 -4.68
N PHE A 91 5.25 13.36 -3.60
CA PHE A 91 5.00 14.72 -3.15
C PHE A 91 5.84 15.06 -1.93
N TYR A 92 6.31 16.29 -1.88
CA TYR A 92 6.77 16.93 -0.65
C TYR A 92 5.91 18.17 -0.40
N PHE A 93 5.37 18.30 0.81
CA PHE A 93 4.56 19.45 1.19
C PHE A 93 5.41 20.49 1.89
N HIS A 94 5.62 21.63 1.22
CA HIS A 94 6.37 22.74 1.79
C HIS A 94 5.42 23.76 2.41
N ASN A 95 5.76 24.26 3.61
CA ASN A 95 5.00 25.28 4.34
C ASN A 95 3.54 24.92 4.62
N ILE A 96 3.24 23.62 4.73
CA ILE A 96 1.90 23.13 5.06
C ILE A 96 1.62 23.25 6.56
N SER A 97 0.44 23.74 6.92
CA SER A 97 0.00 23.74 8.33
C SER A 97 -0.46 22.35 8.76
N ILE A 98 -0.38 22.06 10.07
CA ILE A 98 -0.81 20.75 10.62
C ILE A 98 -2.26 20.40 10.20
N PRO A 99 -3.26 21.30 10.29
CA PRO A 99 -4.63 20.99 9.87
C PRO A 99 -4.74 20.65 8.38
N LEU A 100 -4.02 21.37 7.52
CA LEU A 100 -4.03 21.08 6.08
C LEU A 100 -3.33 19.76 5.77
N ASN A 101 -2.25 19.44 6.49
CA ASN A 101 -1.57 18.16 6.34
C ASN A 101 -2.49 16.98 6.71
N GLN A 102 -3.29 17.13 7.77
CA GLN A 102 -4.29 16.13 8.16
C GLN A 102 -5.42 15.93 7.12
N VAL A 103 -5.56 16.83 6.16
CA VAL A 103 -6.52 16.74 5.04
C VAL A 103 -5.84 16.22 3.78
N TYR A 104 -4.76 16.87 3.33
CA TYR A 104 -4.15 16.57 2.03
C TYR A 104 -3.34 15.27 2.03
N LEU A 105 -2.67 14.92 3.14
CA LEU A 105 -1.91 13.67 3.24
C LEU A 105 -2.77 12.42 2.98
N PRO A 106 -3.88 12.18 3.71
CA PRO A 106 -4.71 11.00 3.46
C PRO A 106 -5.34 11.03 2.06
N LEU A 107 -5.76 12.19 1.54
CA LEU A 107 -6.31 12.30 0.19
C LEU A 107 -5.29 11.90 -0.90
N CYS A 108 -4.05 12.37 -0.79
CA CYS A 108 -3.01 12.05 -1.76
C CYS A 108 -2.69 10.56 -1.74
N ILE A 109 -2.50 9.99 -0.55
CA ILE A 109 -2.22 8.55 -0.37
C ILE A 109 -3.38 7.71 -0.88
N HIS A 110 -4.63 8.10 -0.60
CA HIS A 110 -5.82 7.41 -1.07
C HIS A 110 -5.92 7.38 -2.60
N ARG A 111 -5.47 8.45 -3.27
CA ARG A 111 -5.40 8.55 -4.73
C ARG A 111 -4.08 8.01 -5.32
N GLY A 112 -3.31 7.22 -4.56
CA GLY A 112 -2.13 6.49 -5.04
C GLY A 112 -0.83 7.29 -5.05
N GLY A 113 -0.82 8.50 -4.49
CA GLY A 113 0.38 9.31 -4.33
C GLY A 113 1.21 8.89 -3.13
N GLN A 114 2.49 9.26 -3.15
CA GLN A 114 3.40 9.11 -2.02
C GLN A 114 3.71 10.49 -1.45
N VAL A 115 3.87 10.60 -0.14
CA VAL A 115 4.27 11.86 0.51
C VAL A 115 5.51 11.60 1.36
N ILE A 116 6.59 12.31 1.07
CA ILE A 116 7.87 12.22 1.79
C ILE A 116 8.04 13.39 2.75
N THR A 117 8.82 13.19 3.81
CA THR A 117 9.04 14.18 4.88
C THR A 117 10.28 15.05 4.64
N SER A 118 11.13 14.69 3.69
CA SER A 118 12.33 15.43 3.28
C SER A 118 12.42 15.50 1.76
N VAL A 119 13.06 16.55 1.23
CA VAL A 119 13.26 16.71 -0.23
C VAL A 119 14.36 15.76 -0.68
N MET A 120 14.06 14.95 -1.69
CA MET A 120 14.98 13.95 -2.25
C MET A 120 14.81 13.87 -3.77
N SER A 121 15.77 13.26 -4.46
CA SER A 121 15.76 13.15 -5.93
C SER A 121 14.60 12.35 -6.51
N GLN A 122 13.96 11.46 -5.73
CA GLN A 122 12.73 10.75 -6.15
C GLN A 122 11.46 11.61 -6.10
N CYS A 123 11.52 12.80 -5.49
CA CYS A 123 10.38 13.69 -5.43
C CYS A 123 10.02 14.15 -6.84
N THR A 124 8.74 14.05 -7.19
CA THR A 124 8.23 14.49 -8.50
C THR A 124 7.74 15.92 -8.44
N HIS A 125 7.09 16.27 -7.33
CA HIS A 125 6.40 17.54 -7.15
C HIS A 125 6.60 18.06 -5.73
N ILE A 126 7.01 19.31 -5.63
CA ILE A 126 7.02 20.06 -4.38
C ILE A 126 5.78 20.95 -4.39
N ILE A 127 4.85 20.68 -3.48
CA ILE A 127 3.62 21.44 -3.32
C ILE A 127 3.88 22.52 -2.28
N VAL A 128 3.87 23.78 -2.72
CA VAL A 128 4.12 24.93 -1.85
C VAL A 128 2.80 25.51 -1.38
N PHE A 129 2.57 25.49 -0.07
CA PHE A 129 1.38 26.08 0.56
C PHE A 129 1.63 27.50 1.03
N ASN A 130 0.59 28.35 0.96
CA ASN A 130 0.60 29.73 1.46
C ASN A 130 1.80 30.55 0.95
N HIS A 131 2.14 30.38 -0.32
CA HIS A 131 3.28 31.08 -0.90
C HIS A 131 3.02 32.59 -0.94
N THR A 132 3.97 33.39 -0.47
CA THR A 132 3.99 34.83 -0.65
C THR A 132 5.06 35.18 -1.69
N ARG A 133 4.85 36.24 -2.46
CA ARG A 133 5.90 36.77 -3.35
C ARG A 133 6.77 37.74 -2.55
N PRO A 134 8.11 37.66 -2.62
CA PRO A 134 8.92 36.73 -3.41
C PRO A 134 9.02 35.32 -2.81
N LEU A 135 9.17 34.33 -3.70
CA LEU A 135 9.22 32.92 -3.34
C LEU A 135 10.59 32.57 -2.69
N ASN A 136 10.66 32.58 -1.37
CA ASN A 136 11.86 32.20 -0.62
C ASN A 136 11.87 30.69 -0.36
N LEU A 137 12.29 29.90 -1.35
CA LEU A 137 12.43 28.46 -1.18
C LEU A 137 13.81 28.10 -0.61
N PRO A 138 13.87 27.13 0.31
CA PRO A 138 15.13 26.60 0.80
C PRO A 138 16.02 26.05 -0.34
N PRO A 139 17.36 26.16 -0.22
CA PRO A 139 18.31 25.65 -1.23
C PRO A 139 18.07 24.17 -1.58
N GLU A 140 17.62 23.37 -0.61
CA GLU A 140 17.30 21.95 -0.75
C GLU A 140 16.23 21.70 -1.81
N ILE A 141 15.28 22.62 -1.97
CA ILE A 141 14.23 22.56 -3.00
C ILE A 141 14.80 22.89 -4.38
N THR A 142 15.70 23.87 -4.45
CA THR A 142 16.33 24.28 -5.72
C THR A 142 17.45 23.35 -6.19
N THR A 143 17.85 22.39 -5.35
CA THR A 143 18.96 21.45 -5.64
C THR A 143 18.62 20.50 -6.79
N PHE A 144 17.33 20.28 -7.07
CA PHE A 144 16.87 19.34 -8.08
C PHE A 144 15.99 20.06 -9.13
N PRO A 145 16.59 20.61 -10.20
CA PRO A 145 15.88 21.43 -11.18
C PRO A 145 14.84 20.64 -12.02
N GLN A 146 14.89 19.31 -11.96
CA GLN A 146 13.91 18.42 -12.58
C GLN A 146 12.61 18.28 -11.79
N ILE A 147 12.56 18.72 -10.53
CA ILE A 147 11.38 18.61 -9.67
C ILE A 147 10.42 19.74 -9.99
N HIS A 148 9.15 19.41 -10.17
CA HIS A 148 8.12 20.39 -10.47
C HIS A 148 7.71 21.10 -9.17
N VAL A 149 8.03 22.39 -9.06
CA VAL A 149 7.64 23.21 -7.91
C VAL A 149 6.35 23.94 -8.25
N VAL A 150 5.25 23.53 -7.62
CA VAL A 150 3.88 23.99 -7.93
C VAL A 150 3.19 24.56 -6.70
N SER A 151 2.20 25.44 -6.92
CA SER A 151 1.32 25.87 -5.84
C SER A 151 0.33 24.78 -5.43
N GLU A 152 -0.23 24.91 -4.22
CA GLU A 152 -1.29 24.05 -3.69
C GLU A 152 -2.53 23.99 -4.59
N LEU A 153 -2.77 25.01 -5.42
CA LEU A 153 -3.92 25.09 -6.32
C LEU A 153 -3.91 24.00 -7.39
N TRP A 154 -2.73 23.50 -7.79
CA TRP A 154 -2.63 22.36 -8.70
C TRP A 154 -3.18 21.09 -8.05
N LEU A 155 -2.80 20.86 -6.79
CA LEU A 155 -3.25 19.71 -6.01
C LEU A 155 -4.78 19.76 -5.83
N GLU A 156 -5.32 20.92 -5.48
CA GLU A 156 -6.77 21.14 -5.38
C GLU A 156 -7.49 20.90 -6.71
N SER A 157 -6.90 21.33 -7.83
CA SER A 157 -7.48 21.15 -9.16
C SER A 157 -7.48 19.68 -9.59
N CYS A 158 -6.43 18.93 -9.26
CA CYS A 158 -6.38 17.48 -9.44
C CYS A 158 -7.48 16.78 -8.61
N LEU A 159 -7.58 17.11 -7.32
CA LEU A 159 -8.57 16.51 -6.41
C LEU A 159 -10.01 16.81 -6.85
N ARG A 160 -10.27 18.05 -7.30
CA ARG A 160 -11.59 18.48 -7.78
C ARG A 160 -11.99 17.82 -9.09
N SER A 161 -11.05 17.71 -10.03
CA SER A 161 -11.29 17.06 -11.33
C SER A 161 -11.28 15.53 -11.24
N LYS A 162 -10.77 14.96 -10.13
CA LYS A 162 -10.52 13.53 -9.94
C LYS A 162 -9.61 12.93 -11.02
N SER A 163 -8.66 13.74 -11.48
CA SER A 163 -7.73 13.39 -12.55
C SER A 163 -6.46 14.23 -12.43
N LEU A 164 -5.39 13.83 -13.12
CA LEU A 164 -4.21 14.68 -13.25
C LEU A 164 -4.51 15.84 -14.21
N VAL A 165 -4.35 17.08 -13.72
CA VAL A 165 -4.41 18.27 -14.56
C VAL A 165 -3.00 18.74 -14.92
N ASP A 166 -2.89 19.51 -16.01
CA ASP A 166 -1.64 20.16 -16.40
C ASP A 166 -1.13 21.06 -15.25
N ASP A 167 0.14 20.88 -14.90
CA ASP A 167 0.81 21.57 -13.81
C ASP A 167 1.46 22.88 -14.25
N THR A 168 1.71 23.06 -15.55
CA THR A 168 2.29 24.24 -16.16
C THR A 168 1.72 25.57 -15.64
N PRO A 169 0.38 25.77 -15.56
CA PRO A 169 -0.17 27.05 -15.09
C PRO A 169 0.00 27.29 -13.57
N TYR A 170 0.46 26.29 -12.82
CA TYR A 170 0.65 26.35 -11.37
C TYR A 170 2.12 26.36 -10.95
N LEU A 171 3.04 26.26 -11.92
CA LEU A 171 4.48 26.29 -11.66
C LEU A 171 4.89 27.61 -11.00
N LEU A 172 5.65 27.49 -9.92
CA LEU A 172 6.23 28.62 -9.19
C LEU A 172 7.68 28.88 -9.62
N GLN A 173 8.30 27.93 -10.32
CA GLN A 173 9.62 28.04 -10.94
C GLN A 173 9.60 27.38 -12.32
N PRO A 174 10.38 27.89 -13.30
CA PRO A 174 10.54 27.22 -14.59
C PRO A 174 11.27 25.89 -14.41
N VAL A 175 10.77 24.84 -15.03
CA VAL A 175 11.44 23.53 -15.06
C VAL A 175 12.43 23.54 -16.22
N ASN A 176 13.73 23.35 -15.95
CA ASN A 176 14.73 23.20 -17.00
C ASN A 176 14.55 21.81 -17.65
N THR A 177 13.86 21.80 -18.79
CA THR A 177 13.59 20.59 -19.59
C THR A 177 14.56 20.42 -20.76
N GLU A 178 15.51 21.34 -20.96
CA GLU A 178 16.51 21.24 -22.03
C GLU A 178 17.48 20.07 -21.76
N ASP A 179 17.35 19.02 -22.59
CA ASP A 179 18.32 17.95 -22.85
C ASP A 179 19.01 17.28 -21.65
N VAL A 180 18.26 16.97 -20.59
CA VAL A 180 18.65 15.84 -19.75
C VAL A 180 18.04 14.61 -20.41
N PRO A 181 18.82 13.76 -21.13
CA PRO A 181 18.31 12.44 -21.49
C PRO A 181 17.78 11.84 -20.19
N VAL A 182 16.67 11.10 -20.25
CA VAL A 182 16.17 10.33 -19.11
C VAL A 182 17.16 9.18 -18.83
N SER A 183 18.43 9.49 -18.60
CA SER A 183 19.38 8.66 -17.91
C SER A 183 19.00 8.78 -16.44
N PHE A 184 18.26 7.79 -15.96
CA PHE A 184 18.17 7.45 -14.55
C PHE A 184 19.56 7.02 -14.03
N GLN A 185 20.59 7.85 -14.18
CA GLN A 185 21.79 7.75 -13.37
C GLN A 185 21.46 8.42 -12.04
N LEU A 186 20.59 7.78 -11.26
CA LEU A 186 20.66 7.96 -9.82
C LEU A 186 22.08 7.58 -9.42
N GLN A 187 22.78 8.46 -8.72
CA GLN A 187 23.87 8.01 -7.87
C GLN A 187 23.26 6.93 -6.97
N THR A 188 23.66 5.69 -7.22
CA THR A 188 23.21 4.49 -6.52
C THR A 188 23.70 4.54 -5.08
N THR A 189 23.09 5.38 -4.27
CA THR A 189 23.10 5.20 -2.82
C THR A 189 22.20 4.01 -2.53
N ARG A 190 22.59 3.22 -1.54
CA ARG A 190 22.10 1.87 -1.22
C ARG A 190 20.64 1.86 -0.72
N TYR A 191 19.69 2.32 -1.52
CA TYR A 191 18.26 2.35 -1.21
C TYR A 191 17.68 0.98 -0.85
N ILE A 192 18.30 -0.10 -1.35
CA ILE A 192 17.90 -1.49 -1.09
C ILE A 192 17.86 -1.82 0.42
N PHE A 193 18.55 -1.07 1.28
CA PHE A 193 18.60 -1.36 2.72
C PHE A 193 18.07 -0.26 3.64
N GLU A 194 17.87 0.98 3.16
CA GLU A 194 17.46 2.08 4.04
C GLU A 194 16.05 1.88 4.59
N TRP A 195 15.05 1.62 3.74
CA TRP A 195 13.67 1.45 4.20
C TRP A 195 13.49 0.17 5.03
N GLU A 196 14.21 -0.93 4.72
CA GLU A 196 14.18 -2.15 5.56
C GLU A 196 14.80 -1.90 6.93
N ASN A 197 15.91 -1.17 6.98
CA ASN A 197 16.55 -0.79 8.24
C ASN A 197 15.66 0.16 9.04
N ASP A 198 15.01 1.12 8.39
CA ASP A 198 14.08 2.05 9.03
C ASP A 198 12.86 1.32 9.61
N ILE A 199 12.29 0.36 8.87
CA ILE A 199 11.19 -0.47 9.37
C ILE A 199 11.68 -1.33 10.53
N ARG A 200 12.85 -1.98 10.41
CA ARG A 200 13.40 -2.81 11.49
C ARG A 200 13.64 -1.98 12.76
N ALA A 201 14.23 -0.80 12.62
CA ALA A 201 14.43 0.14 13.73
C ALA A 201 13.09 0.61 14.33
N SER A 202 12.08 0.85 13.49
CA SER A 202 10.74 1.21 13.96
C SER A 202 10.07 0.08 14.73
N VAL A 203 10.24 -1.17 14.29
CA VAL A 203 9.79 -2.36 15.03
C VAL A 203 10.57 -2.48 16.34
N ASP A 204 11.90 -2.36 16.32
CA ASP A 204 12.69 -2.41 17.54
C ASP A 204 12.22 -1.36 18.56
N ASN A 205 12.00 -0.12 18.13
CA ASN A 205 11.47 0.96 18.97
C ASN A 205 10.05 0.69 19.47
N LEU A 206 9.21 0.03 18.67
CA LEU A 206 7.85 -0.35 19.09
C LEU A 206 7.89 -1.32 20.27
N PHE A 207 8.81 -2.28 20.24
CA PHE A 207 8.96 -3.29 21.30
C PHE A 207 9.91 -2.88 22.43
N ASP A 208 10.63 -1.77 22.29
CA ASP A 208 11.55 -1.26 23.31
C ASP A 208 10.78 -0.72 24.53
N GLY A 209 11.31 -1.00 25.72
CA GLY A 209 10.66 -0.62 26.99
C GLY A 209 9.37 -1.35 27.35
N CYS A 210 8.89 -2.32 26.54
CA CYS A 210 7.76 -3.16 26.91
C CYS A 210 8.15 -4.11 28.05
N THR A 211 7.39 -4.07 29.14
CA THR A 211 7.65 -4.84 30.37
C THR A 211 7.03 -6.24 30.37
N SER A 212 6.17 -6.52 29.39
CA SER A 212 5.51 -7.82 29.24
C SER A 212 6.39 -8.80 28.48
N ASP A 213 6.34 -10.08 28.82
CA ASP A 213 7.05 -11.11 28.05
C ASP A 213 6.29 -11.43 26.75
N TYR A 214 6.60 -10.66 25.70
CA TYR A 214 6.02 -10.83 24.36
C TYR A 214 6.83 -11.80 23.49
N SER A 215 8.05 -12.16 23.89
CA SER A 215 9.01 -12.90 23.07
C SER A 215 8.56 -14.33 22.74
N THR A 216 7.59 -14.85 23.50
CA THR A 216 7.00 -16.17 23.33
C THR A 216 5.53 -16.13 22.92
N ALA A 217 4.95 -14.94 22.73
CA ALA A 217 3.53 -14.75 22.40
C ALA A 217 3.13 -15.53 21.14
N PHE A 218 4.05 -15.65 20.16
CA PHE A 218 3.88 -16.40 18.93
C PHE A 218 4.75 -17.66 18.84
N SER A 219 5.26 -18.20 19.95
CA SER A 219 6.18 -19.36 19.97
C SER A 219 5.70 -20.63 19.25
N VAL A 220 4.39 -20.83 19.09
CA VAL A 220 3.78 -21.95 18.35
C VAL A 220 3.18 -21.52 16.99
N PHE A 221 3.42 -20.29 16.56
CA PHE A 221 2.80 -19.70 15.38
C PHE A 221 3.75 -19.71 14.19
N SER A 222 3.30 -20.38 13.12
CA SER A 222 3.94 -20.37 11.82
C SER A 222 2.89 -19.94 10.81
N LEU A 223 3.10 -18.79 10.17
CA LEU A 223 2.07 -18.16 9.33
C LEU A 223 2.57 -17.83 7.94
N ILE A 224 1.65 -17.79 6.98
CA ILE A 224 1.90 -17.26 5.63
C ILE A 224 1.24 -15.89 5.53
N VAL A 225 1.96 -14.90 5.01
CA VAL A 225 1.41 -13.56 4.73
C VAL A 225 1.16 -13.41 3.23
N LEU A 226 -0.11 -13.37 2.82
CA LEU A 226 -0.55 -13.16 1.45
C LEU A 226 -0.89 -11.67 1.22
N LEU A 227 0.15 -10.81 1.24
CA LEU A 227 0.07 -9.35 1.08
C LEU A 227 0.78 -8.86 -0.19
N ILE A 228 0.34 -9.35 -1.35
CA ILE A 228 1.09 -9.20 -2.61
C ILE A 228 1.28 -7.74 -3.04
N ASP A 229 0.39 -6.84 -2.62
CA ASP A 229 0.44 -5.42 -2.99
C ASP A 229 1.18 -4.56 -1.96
N ARG A 230 1.66 -5.15 -0.86
CA ARG A 230 2.09 -4.39 0.33
C ARG A 230 3.42 -4.87 0.90
N THR A 231 4.47 -4.79 0.09
CA THR A 231 5.84 -5.23 0.44
C THR A 231 6.36 -4.66 1.76
N GLN A 232 6.18 -3.35 1.99
CA GLN A 232 6.61 -2.70 3.24
C GLN A 232 5.81 -3.16 4.46
N GLU A 233 4.48 -3.31 4.31
CA GLU A 233 3.62 -3.83 5.37
C GLU A 233 3.95 -5.30 5.67
N GLN A 234 4.14 -6.11 4.64
CA GLN A 234 4.54 -7.51 4.79
C GLN A 234 5.88 -7.61 5.55
N PHE A 235 6.84 -6.74 5.24
CA PHE A 235 8.12 -6.70 5.93
C PHE A 235 7.96 -6.27 7.40
N PHE A 236 7.19 -5.21 7.68
CA PHE A 236 6.85 -4.78 9.04
C PHE A 236 6.20 -5.90 9.87
N LEU A 237 5.20 -6.57 9.31
CA LEU A 237 4.50 -7.68 9.98
C LEU A 237 5.44 -8.88 10.17
N THR A 238 6.33 -9.15 9.22
CA THR A 238 7.32 -10.22 9.34
C THR A 238 8.27 -9.98 10.50
N CYS A 239 8.89 -8.80 10.55
CA CYS A 239 9.79 -8.43 11.65
C CYS A 239 9.07 -8.47 13.01
N SER A 240 7.82 -8.01 13.07
CA SER A 240 7.03 -8.01 14.30
C SER A 240 6.67 -9.42 14.78
N VAL A 241 6.28 -10.31 13.87
CA VAL A 241 5.98 -11.72 14.18
C VAL A 241 7.21 -12.45 14.71
N GLU A 242 8.36 -12.27 14.06
CA GLU A 242 9.62 -12.87 14.48
C GLU A 242 10.08 -12.35 15.87
N LYS A 243 9.91 -11.05 16.13
CA LYS A 243 10.15 -10.43 17.44
C LYS A 243 9.30 -11.03 18.57
N MET A 244 8.06 -11.39 18.27
CA MET A 244 7.12 -12.04 19.20
C MET A 244 7.30 -13.56 19.28
N GLY A 245 8.34 -14.13 18.64
CA GLY A 245 8.69 -15.55 18.71
C GLY A 245 7.99 -16.45 17.67
N GLY A 246 7.28 -15.86 16.72
CA GLY A 246 6.63 -16.57 15.62
C GLY A 246 7.53 -16.75 14.41
N ARG A 247 6.99 -17.43 13.39
CA ARG A 247 7.67 -17.66 12.12
C ARG A 247 6.80 -17.26 10.95
N VAL A 248 7.37 -16.50 10.01
CA VAL A 248 6.76 -16.27 8.71
C VAL A 248 7.31 -17.29 7.71
N LEU A 249 6.42 -18.11 7.18
CA LEU A 249 6.72 -19.14 6.19
C LEU A 249 6.83 -18.48 4.80
N PRO A 250 7.92 -18.71 4.05
CA PRO A 250 8.09 -18.09 2.75
C PRO A 250 7.10 -18.66 1.73
N PHE A 251 6.64 -17.80 0.83
CA PHE A 251 5.89 -18.23 -0.34
C PHE A 251 6.81 -18.92 -1.34
N VAL A 252 6.40 -20.06 -1.90
CA VAL A 252 7.16 -20.83 -2.89
C VAL A 252 6.64 -20.50 -4.29
N GLN A 253 6.68 -21.42 -5.25
CA GLN A 253 6.34 -21.15 -6.65
C GLN A 253 4.87 -20.83 -6.85
N THR A 254 3.99 -21.64 -6.26
CA THR A 254 2.53 -21.52 -6.38
C THR A 254 1.89 -21.64 -5.00
N LEU A 255 0.65 -21.21 -4.90
CA LEU A 255 -0.11 -21.32 -3.65
C LEU A 255 -0.30 -22.79 -3.24
N GLU A 256 -0.66 -23.64 -4.20
CA GLU A 256 -0.87 -25.08 -4.02
C GLU A 256 0.40 -25.73 -3.45
N HIS A 257 1.55 -25.48 -4.08
CA HIS A 257 2.81 -26.08 -3.67
C HIS A 257 3.26 -25.58 -2.29
N THR A 258 3.09 -24.29 -2.03
CA THR A 258 3.39 -23.68 -0.73
C THR A 258 2.56 -24.34 0.38
N LEU A 259 1.25 -24.46 0.18
CA LEU A 259 0.36 -25.06 1.17
C LEU A 259 0.61 -26.56 1.33
N GLU A 260 0.86 -27.29 0.25
CA GLU A 260 1.20 -28.72 0.29
C GLU A 260 2.44 -28.98 1.17
N ILE A 261 3.50 -28.19 0.99
CA ILE A 261 4.73 -28.33 1.79
C ILE A 261 4.45 -28.13 3.28
N TYR A 262 3.75 -27.06 3.65
CA TYR A 262 3.62 -26.69 5.08
C TYR A 262 2.50 -27.43 5.81
N THR A 263 1.51 -27.98 5.08
CA THR A 263 0.47 -28.83 5.68
C THR A 263 0.98 -30.22 6.01
N GLN A 264 2.05 -30.69 5.35
CA GLN A 264 2.71 -31.97 5.63
C GLN A 264 3.79 -31.89 6.73
N GLN A 265 4.18 -30.69 7.15
CA GLN A 265 5.22 -30.50 8.16
C GLN A 265 4.69 -30.62 9.59
N SER A 266 5.58 -31.01 10.51
CA SER A 266 5.33 -30.98 11.95
C SER A 266 5.80 -29.65 12.56
N SER A 267 5.30 -29.34 13.75
CA SER A 267 5.76 -28.19 14.55
C SER A 267 7.29 -28.19 14.68
N PRO A 268 7.97 -27.02 14.56
CA PRO A 268 7.41 -25.67 14.50
C PRO A 268 7.03 -25.19 13.09
N ASN A 269 7.24 -25.98 12.04
CA ASN A 269 7.09 -25.49 10.66
C ASN A 269 5.70 -25.77 10.04
N ALA A 270 4.82 -26.40 10.80
CA ALA A 270 3.43 -26.62 10.41
C ALA A 270 2.69 -25.27 10.27
N LEU A 271 1.95 -25.10 9.17
CA LEU A 271 1.14 -23.90 8.96
C LEU A 271 0.06 -23.78 10.05
N THR A 272 -0.04 -22.65 10.72
CA THR A 272 -1.13 -22.40 11.69
C THR A 272 -2.08 -21.30 11.21
N HIS A 273 -1.55 -20.24 10.58
CA HIS A 273 -2.35 -19.08 10.16
C HIS A 273 -2.02 -18.63 8.73
N ILE A 274 -3.01 -18.11 8.03
CA ILE A 274 -2.87 -17.42 6.75
C ILE A 274 -3.38 -16.00 6.95
N ILE A 275 -2.50 -15.01 6.80
CA ILE A 275 -2.84 -13.60 6.90
C ILE A 275 -3.12 -13.05 5.51
N CYS A 276 -4.35 -12.62 5.28
CA CYS A 276 -4.80 -12.05 4.02
C CYS A 276 -5.89 -10.99 4.27
N PRO A 277 -5.71 -9.72 3.86
CA PRO A 277 -6.65 -8.65 4.18
C PRO A 277 -7.97 -8.80 3.42
N TYR A 278 -7.90 -9.33 2.19
CA TYR A 278 -9.02 -9.48 1.28
C TYR A 278 -8.99 -10.85 0.65
N LEU A 279 -10.14 -11.51 0.59
CA LEU A 279 -10.25 -12.84 0.03
C LEU A 279 -11.52 -12.97 -0.80
N ARG A 280 -11.33 -12.80 -2.11
CA ARG A 280 -12.36 -12.97 -3.12
C ARG A 280 -12.94 -14.37 -3.12
N SER A 281 -14.13 -14.54 -3.70
CA SER A 281 -14.83 -15.83 -3.72
C SER A 281 -14.05 -16.91 -4.47
N GLY A 282 -13.35 -16.57 -5.55
CA GLY A 282 -12.43 -17.48 -6.27
C GLY A 282 -11.23 -17.87 -5.42
N GLN A 283 -10.52 -16.88 -4.86
CA GLN A 283 -9.37 -17.08 -3.97
C GLN A 283 -9.71 -17.94 -2.75
N ARG A 284 -10.85 -17.68 -2.11
CA ARG A 284 -11.36 -18.48 -0.97
C ARG A 284 -11.55 -19.94 -1.34
N ARG A 285 -12.20 -20.21 -2.48
CA ARG A 285 -12.41 -21.57 -2.97
C ARG A 285 -11.09 -22.26 -3.30
N ARG A 286 -10.12 -21.53 -3.86
CA ARG A 286 -8.78 -22.05 -4.15
C ARG A 286 -8.05 -22.43 -2.86
N LEU A 287 -8.00 -21.54 -1.87
CA LEU A 287 -7.42 -21.82 -0.54
C LEU A 287 -8.08 -23.02 0.13
N GLN A 288 -9.42 -23.05 0.19
CA GLN A 288 -10.17 -24.15 0.81
C GLN A 288 -9.90 -25.49 0.13
N ARG A 289 -9.77 -25.51 -1.20
CA ARG A 289 -9.41 -26.72 -1.95
C ARG A 289 -8.01 -27.22 -1.59
N CYS A 290 -7.05 -26.31 -1.43
CA CYS A 290 -5.67 -26.67 -1.08
C CYS A 290 -5.55 -27.16 0.37
N LEU A 291 -6.25 -26.51 1.30
CA LEU A 291 -6.21 -26.86 2.73
C LEU A 291 -7.03 -28.12 3.04
N GLY A 292 -8.12 -28.37 2.31
CA GLY A 292 -9.01 -29.49 2.59
C GLY A 292 -9.57 -29.40 4.02
N SER A 293 -9.26 -30.40 4.86
CA SER A 293 -9.64 -30.44 6.28
C SER A 293 -8.55 -29.93 7.22
N TYR A 294 -7.45 -29.37 6.70
CA TYR A 294 -6.34 -28.89 7.51
C TYR A 294 -6.77 -27.65 8.32
N PRO A 295 -6.50 -27.59 9.63
CA PRO A 295 -7.11 -26.61 10.53
C PRO A 295 -6.38 -25.25 10.57
N ALA A 296 -5.94 -24.73 9.41
CA ALA A 296 -5.32 -23.41 9.35
C ALA A 296 -6.35 -22.28 9.50
N GLN A 297 -6.08 -21.30 10.37
CA GLN A 297 -6.94 -20.12 10.51
C GLN A 297 -6.62 -19.08 9.43
N ILE A 298 -7.65 -18.52 8.79
CA ILE A 298 -7.48 -17.46 7.78
C ILE A 298 -7.99 -16.15 8.38
N LEU A 299 -7.07 -15.21 8.58
CA LEU A 299 -7.32 -13.94 9.27
C LEU A 299 -6.85 -12.75 8.41
N SER A 300 -7.37 -11.56 8.68
CA SER A 300 -6.89 -10.31 8.09
C SER A 300 -5.63 -9.80 8.80
N SER A 301 -4.97 -8.80 8.22
CA SER A 301 -3.86 -8.13 8.89
C SER A 301 -4.29 -7.36 10.15
N ASN A 302 -5.57 -6.97 10.29
CA ASN A 302 -6.07 -6.28 11.48
C ASN A 302 -5.88 -7.13 12.75
N TRP A 303 -6.09 -8.44 12.69
CA TRP A 303 -5.84 -9.32 13.84
C TRP A 303 -4.37 -9.27 14.27
N LEU A 304 -3.46 -9.31 13.29
CA LEU A 304 -2.03 -9.29 13.57
C LEU A 304 -1.59 -7.93 14.12
N TYR A 305 -2.10 -6.82 13.58
CA TYR A 305 -1.89 -5.50 14.17
C TYR A 305 -2.39 -5.41 15.61
N SER A 306 -3.58 -5.94 15.92
CA SER A 306 -4.11 -5.96 17.28
C SER A 306 -3.27 -6.82 18.23
N CYS A 307 -2.69 -7.92 17.75
CA CYS A 307 -1.76 -8.72 18.54
C CYS A 307 -0.45 -7.96 18.84
N ILE A 308 0.09 -7.26 17.83
CA ILE A 308 1.31 -6.45 17.96
C ILE A 308 1.08 -5.30 18.95
N ASP A 309 -0.02 -4.57 18.81
CA ASP A 309 -0.38 -3.43 19.67
C ASP A 309 -0.55 -3.84 21.14
N GLN A 310 -1.07 -5.05 21.38
CA GLN A 310 -1.29 -5.59 22.73
C GLN A 310 -0.15 -6.48 23.22
N TYR A 311 0.92 -6.65 22.44
CA TYR A 311 2.07 -7.52 22.74
C TYR A 311 1.68 -8.96 23.11
N THR A 312 0.56 -9.46 22.59
CA THR A 312 -0.01 -10.76 22.97
C THR A 312 -0.69 -11.44 21.79
N CYS A 313 -0.77 -12.76 21.81
CA CYS A 313 -1.54 -13.50 20.83
C CYS A 313 -3.03 -13.53 21.21
N LEU A 314 -3.86 -12.85 20.44
CA LEU A 314 -5.30 -12.78 20.67
C LEU A 314 -6.01 -14.07 20.27
N SER A 315 -6.85 -14.59 21.17
CA SER A 315 -7.71 -15.74 20.89
C SER A 315 -8.82 -15.37 19.91
N THR A 316 -9.02 -16.19 18.88
CA THR A 316 -10.08 -16.01 17.88
C THR A 316 -11.43 -16.63 18.30
N SER A 317 -11.50 -17.32 19.45
CA SER A 317 -12.70 -18.04 19.89
C SER A 317 -13.74 -17.17 20.62
N GLN A 318 -13.32 -16.07 21.24
CA GLN A 318 -14.16 -15.19 22.06
C GLN A 318 -13.98 -13.72 21.67
N LEU A 319 -14.16 -13.43 20.38
CA LEU A 319 -14.05 -12.08 19.86
C LEU A 319 -15.35 -11.30 20.10
N ASN A 320 -15.22 -10.00 20.34
CA ASN A 320 -16.39 -9.11 20.27
C ASN A 320 -16.87 -9.02 18.80
N PRO A 321 -18.10 -8.51 18.55
CA PRO A 321 -18.66 -8.46 17.19
C PRO A 321 -17.82 -7.68 16.18
N TRP A 322 -17.12 -6.62 16.61
CA TRP A 322 -16.28 -5.78 15.74
C TRP A 322 -15.00 -6.51 15.35
N ASP A 323 -14.31 -7.10 16.32
CA ASP A 323 -13.11 -7.90 16.05
C ASP A 323 -13.43 -9.13 15.21
N THR A 324 -14.58 -9.76 15.43
CA THR A 324 -15.04 -10.89 14.59
C THR A 324 -15.13 -10.49 13.11
N GLN A 325 -15.60 -9.28 12.82
CA GLN A 325 -15.69 -8.76 11.45
C GLN A 325 -14.34 -8.28 10.91
N LEU A 326 -13.58 -7.53 11.71
CA LEU A 326 -12.32 -6.92 11.28
C LEU A 326 -11.20 -7.93 11.12
N PHE A 327 -11.18 -9.00 11.91
CA PHE A 327 -10.18 -10.05 11.88
C PHE A 327 -10.43 -11.09 10.78
N ALA A 328 -11.63 -11.11 10.19
CA ALA A 328 -11.91 -11.92 9.01
C ALA A 328 -11.40 -11.21 7.74
N PRO A 329 -10.86 -11.93 6.75
CA PRO A 329 -10.58 -11.35 5.43
C PRO A 329 -11.86 -10.80 4.80
N ALA A 330 -11.82 -9.56 4.34
CA ALA A 330 -12.96 -8.95 3.66
C ALA A 330 -13.21 -9.64 2.31
N VAL A 331 -14.49 -9.77 1.91
CA VAL A 331 -14.89 -10.56 0.74
C VAL A 331 -14.38 -9.95 -0.56
N ASP A 332 -14.27 -8.63 -0.63
CA ASP A 332 -13.75 -7.88 -1.78
C ASP A 332 -12.74 -6.84 -1.31
N ALA A 333 -11.79 -6.49 -2.20
CA ALA A 333 -10.72 -5.54 -1.91
C ALA A 333 -11.19 -4.13 -1.50
N ALA A 334 -12.40 -3.74 -1.93
CA ALA A 334 -13.08 -2.50 -1.58
C ALA A 334 -14.52 -2.56 -2.14
N ILE A 335 -15.46 -1.89 -1.49
CA ILE A 335 -16.78 -1.61 -2.07
C ILE A 335 -16.56 -0.48 -3.09
N PRO A 336 -16.77 -0.69 -4.40
CA PRO A 336 -16.42 0.29 -5.43
C PRO A 336 -17.00 1.69 -5.18
N GLU A 337 -18.24 1.74 -4.68
CA GLU A 337 -18.98 2.96 -4.38
C GLU A 337 -18.37 3.72 -3.19
N MET A 338 -17.74 3.01 -2.24
CA MET A 338 -17.14 3.61 -1.06
C MET A 338 -15.79 4.26 -1.34
N ARG A 339 -15.16 3.98 -2.49
CA ARG A 339 -13.85 4.54 -2.85
C ARG A 339 -13.83 6.06 -2.92
N GLU A 340 -14.93 6.65 -3.32
CA GLU A 340 -15.11 8.10 -3.40
C GLU A 340 -15.53 8.73 -2.05
N CYS A 341 -15.84 7.92 -1.04
CA CYS A 341 -16.21 8.41 0.28
C CYS A 341 -14.97 8.85 1.06
N VAL A 342 -14.96 10.10 1.48
CA VAL A 342 -14.06 10.66 2.49
C VAL A 342 -14.85 10.79 3.79
N ILE A 343 -14.43 10.09 4.83
CA ILE A 343 -15.20 9.88 6.05
C ILE A 343 -14.45 10.43 7.25
N SER A 344 -15.08 11.37 7.96
CA SER A 344 -14.61 11.83 9.27
C SER A 344 -15.40 11.16 10.38
N VAL A 345 -14.78 10.98 11.55
CA VAL A 345 -15.42 10.29 12.69
C VAL A 345 -15.38 11.13 13.97
N THR A 346 -16.49 11.13 14.70
CA THR A 346 -16.63 11.85 15.97
C THR A 346 -17.36 11.03 17.03
N GLY A 347 -17.06 11.27 18.31
CA GLY A 347 -17.65 10.54 19.45
C GLY A 347 -17.05 9.15 19.73
N PHE A 348 -16.00 8.74 19.01
CA PHE A 348 -15.28 7.49 19.26
C PHE A 348 -13.95 7.76 19.99
N THR A 349 -13.62 6.91 20.96
CA THR A 349 -12.37 6.94 21.75
C THR A 349 -11.77 5.54 21.79
N ALA A 350 -10.63 5.38 22.48
CA ALA A 350 -10.06 4.05 22.74
C ALA A 350 -10.95 3.19 23.66
N GLU A 351 -11.85 3.82 24.42
CA GLU A 351 -12.73 3.16 25.40
C GLU A 351 -14.13 2.89 24.85
N THR A 352 -14.47 3.41 23.67
CA THR A 352 -15.78 3.17 23.07
C THR A 352 -15.85 1.78 22.44
N THR A 353 -17.07 1.26 22.29
CA THR A 353 -17.34 0.07 21.46
C THR A 353 -18.26 0.47 20.31
N PRO A 354 -17.80 0.48 19.05
CA PRO A 354 -16.41 0.23 18.61
C PRO A 354 -15.43 1.33 19.06
N THR A 355 -14.14 1.02 19.10
CA THR A 355 -13.07 2.00 19.33
C THR A 355 -12.86 2.87 18.10
N ARG A 356 -12.22 4.03 18.25
CA ARG A 356 -11.88 4.90 17.11
C ARG A 356 -11.03 4.17 16.07
N GLU A 357 -10.09 3.35 16.51
CA GLU A 357 -9.19 2.57 15.67
C GLU A 357 -9.96 1.49 14.90
N GLN A 358 -10.89 0.78 15.55
CA GLN A 358 -11.77 -0.18 14.87
C GLN A 358 -12.61 0.49 13.78
N VAL A 359 -13.13 1.71 14.02
CA VAL A 359 -13.88 2.45 13.01
C VAL A 359 -12.98 2.87 11.84
N LYS A 360 -11.75 3.32 12.09
CA LYS A 360 -10.77 3.61 11.03
C LYS A 360 -10.48 2.37 10.17
N SER A 361 -10.18 1.23 10.80
CA SER A 361 -9.94 -0.03 10.11
C SER A 361 -11.14 -0.46 9.28
N ALA A 362 -12.37 -0.26 9.78
CA ALA A 362 -13.59 -0.56 9.03
C ALA A 362 -13.73 0.32 7.78
N ILE A 363 -13.47 1.63 7.90
CA ILE A 363 -13.49 2.60 6.78
C ILE A 363 -12.47 2.21 5.71
N ASP A 364 -11.25 1.85 6.12
CA ASP A 364 -10.19 1.45 5.20
C ASP A 364 -10.52 0.10 4.52
N THR A 365 -11.13 -0.84 5.26
CA THR A 365 -11.51 -2.17 4.75
C THR A 365 -12.59 -2.10 3.67
N ILE A 366 -13.54 -1.16 3.79
CA ILE A 366 -14.54 -0.94 2.73
C ILE A 366 -13.99 -0.12 1.56
N GLY A 367 -12.75 0.36 1.65
CA GLY A 367 -12.07 1.13 0.61
C GLY A 367 -12.35 2.62 0.61
N ALA A 368 -12.96 3.17 1.67
CA ALA A 368 -13.15 4.60 1.84
C ALA A 368 -11.89 5.28 2.40
N CYS A 369 -11.82 6.61 2.33
CA CYS A 369 -10.73 7.39 2.90
C CYS A 369 -11.12 7.89 4.30
N TYR A 370 -10.42 7.42 5.33
CA TYR A 370 -10.52 8.06 6.65
C TYR A 370 -9.86 9.45 6.63
N MET A 371 -10.55 10.45 7.18
CA MET A 371 -10.03 11.80 7.38
C MET A 371 -10.27 12.22 8.83
N GLY A 372 -9.20 12.53 9.55
CA GLY A 372 -9.28 12.95 10.95
C GLY A 372 -10.18 14.18 11.16
N PRO A 373 -9.82 15.35 10.59
CA PRO A 373 -10.63 16.55 10.73
C PRO A 373 -11.87 16.51 9.82
N LEU A 374 -12.92 17.21 10.23
CA LEU A 374 -14.07 17.50 9.38
C LEU A 374 -13.70 18.67 8.45
N CYS A 375 -13.68 18.42 7.14
CA CYS A 375 -13.36 19.41 6.12
C CYS A 375 -14.59 19.61 5.22
N LYS A 376 -15.12 20.83 5.14
CA LYS A 376 -16.34 21.12 4.38
C LYS A 376 -16.22 20.76 2.89
N ASP A 377 -15.04 20.96 2.31
CA ASP A 377 -14.83 20.82 0.87
C ASP A 377 -14.47 19.39 0.45
N HIS A 378 -14.07 18.55 1.40
CA HIS A 378 -13.55 17.20 1.11
C HIS A 378 -14.29 16.08 1.84
N THR A 379 -14.77 16.31 3.07
CA THR A 379 -15.51 15.29 3.82
C THR A 379 -16.87 15.06 3.19
N THR A 380 -17.12 13.83 2.77
CA THR A 380 -18.40 13.41 2.19
C THR A 380 -19.38 12.90 3.24
N HIS A 381 -18.88 12.28 4.31
CA HIS A 381 -19.69 11.65 5.34
C HIS A 381 -19.08 11.91 6.73
N LEU A 382 -19.95 12.06 7.73
CA LEU A 382 -19.57 12.12 9.14
C LEU A 382 -20.20 10.92 9.85
N VAL A 383 -19.36 10.03 10.38
CA VAL A 383 -19.80 8.94 11.24
C VAL A 383 -19.72 9.43 12.69
N ARG A 384 -20.86 9.44 13.38
CA ARG A 384 -20.96 9.86 14.77
C ARG A 384 -21.42 8.69 15.62
N LYS A 385 -20.80 8.51 16.79
CA LYS A 385 -21.35 7.67 17.84
C LYS A 385 -22.56 8.36 18.47
N GLU A 386 -23.72 7.72 18.47
CA GLU A 386 -24.86 8.21 19.25
C GLU A 386 -24.54 8.14 20.75
N GLU A 387 -24.76 9.25 21.45
CA GLU A 387 -24.77 9.29 22.91
C GLU A 387 -26.14 8.76 23.36
N LYS A 388 -26.14 7.69 24.16
CA LYS A 388 -27.35 7.19 24.82
C LYS A 388 -27.55 7.89 26.16
#